data_AF-A0A6J7XT21-F1
#
_entry.id   AF-A0A6J7XT21-F1
#
_cell.length_a   1.000
_cell.length_b   1.000
_cell.length_c   1.000
_cell.angle_alpha   90.00
_cell.angle_beta   90.00
_cell.angle_gamma   90.00
#
_symmetry.space_group_name_H-M   'P 1'
#
loop_
_entity.id
_entity.type
_entity.pdbx_description
1 polymer ?
#
loop_
_entity_poly.entity_id
_entity_poly.type
_entity_poly.pdbx_seq_one_letter_code
_entity_poly.pdbx_strand_id
1 'polypeptide(L)' 'MPQSKINFSIVSGNPTGDECAAIEEAVTIHLRTRKTPVVKRSVFGLPQLRQPLPHQITFGARRES' A
#
# COMPACT_ATOMS: atom_id res chain seq x y z
N MET A 1 0.56 3.73 36.19
CA MET A 1 1.69 4.68 36.30
C MET A 1 1.71 5.51 35.02
N PRO A 2 1.59 6.84 35.07
CA PRO A 2 1.78 7.65 33.87
C PRO A 2 3.26 7.57 33.48
N GLN A 3 3.56 7.14 32.25
CA GLN A 3 4.93 7.19 31.72
C GLN A 3 5.35 8.66 31.66
N SER A 4 6.48 8.99 32.30
CA SER A 4 7.11 10.29 32.13
C SER A 4 7.42 10.48 30.64
N LYS A 5 7.11 11.66 30.11
CA LYS A 5 7.49 12.00 28.74
C LYS A 5 9.02 12.07 28.67
N ILE A 6 9.63 11.07 28.03
CA ILE A 6 11.05 11.08 27.72
C ILE A 6 11.26 12.08 26.59
N ASN A 7 12.06 13.12 26.84
CA ASN A 7 12.45 14.10 25.84
C ASN A 7 13.80 13.67 25.25
N PHE A 8 13.83 13.37 23.95
CA PHE A 8 15.04 12.99 23.23
C PHE A 8 15.71 14.23 22.62
N SER A 9 17.03 14.36 22.77
CA SER A 9 17.76 15.55 22.30
C SER A 9 17.93 15.57 20.78
N ILE A 10 17.94 14.39 20.16
CA ILE A 10 17.97 14.26 18.71
C ILE A 10 16.78 14.92 17.99
N VAL A 11 15.63 15.06 18.65
CA VAL A 11 14.45 15.69 18.05
C VAL A 11 14.68 17.18 17.79
N SER A 12 15.54 17.84 18.58
CA SER A 12 15.93 19.23 18.37
C SER A 12 17.14 19.39 17.44
N GLY A 13 17.66 18.30 16.86
CA GLY A 13 18.76 18.32 15.90
C GLY A 13 20.15 18.38 16.51
N ASN A 14 20.28 18.27 17.85
CA ASN A 14 21.57 18.17 18.53
C ASN A 14 21.65 16.87 19.35
N PRO A 15 21.84 15.72 18.68
CA PRO A 15 21.90 14.43 19.37
C PRO A 15 23.14 14.31 20.26
N THR A 16 22.98 13.61 21.39
CA THR A 16 24.12 13.17 22.20
C THR A 16 24.86 12.02 21.52
N GLY A 17 26.13 11.80 21.91
CA GLY A 17 26.93 10.70 21.34
C GLY A 17 26.28 9.32 21.51
N ASP A 18 25.61 9.10 22.63
CA ASP A 18 24.89 7.85 22.92
C ASP A 18 23.67 7.68 22.01
N GLU A 19 22.91 8.76 21.75
CA GLU A 19 21.78 8.74 20.81
C GLU A 19 22.26 8.44 19.38
N CYS A 20 23.42 8.97 18.97
CA CYS A 20 24.02 8.65 17.68
C CYS A 20 24.40 7.17 17.57
N ALA A 21 25.09 6.62 18.57
CA ALA A 21 25.50 5.22 18.59
C ALA A 21 24.30 4.26 18.54
N ALA A 22 23.24 4.56 19.30
CA ALA A 22 22.00 3.78 19.29
C ALA A 22 21.31 3.78 17.91
N ILE A 23 21.37 4.90 17.18
CA ILE A 23 20.80 4.98 15.83
C ILE A 23 21.64 4.23 14.81
N GLU A 24 22.96 4.30 14.91
CA GLU A 24 23.85 3.52 14.02
C GLU A 24 23.60 2.02 14.16
N GLU A 25 23.45 1.54 15.40
CA GLU A 25 23.08 0.15 15.66
C GLU A 25 21.70 -0.19 15.09
N ALA A 26 20.69 0.64 15.36
CA ALA A 26 19.34 0.45 14.84
C ALA A 26 19.29 0.43 13.30
N VAL A 27 20.06 1.31 12.63
CA VAL A 27 20.15 1.36 11.16
C VAL A 27 20.85 0.12 10.61
N THR A 28 21.84 -0.40 11.32
CA THR A 28 22.57 -1.62 10.92
C THR A 28 21.67 -2.86 10.97
N ILE A 29 20.83 -2.95 12.01
CA ILE A 29 19.88 -4.06 12.19
C ILE A 29 18.67 -3.92 11.25
N HIS A 30 18.29 -2.69 10.88
CA HIS A 30 17.07 -2.45 10.12
C HIS A 30 17.17 -2.94 8.66
N LEU A 31 16.41 -3.99 8.36
CA LEU A 31 16.26 -4.51 6.99
C LEU A 31 15.52 -3.47 6.13
N ARG A 32 16.26 -2.71 5.32
CA ARG A 32 15.70 -1.68 4.42
C ARG A 32 14.73 -2.29 3.43
N THR A 33 13.44 -2.24 3.75
CA THR A 33 12.39 -2.71 2.84
C THR A 33 12.10 -1.62 1.82
N ARG A 34 12.67 -1.72 0.62
CA ARG A 34 12.37 -0.79 -0.49
C ARG A 34 10.95 -1.05 -0.99
N LYS A 35 9.97 -0.34 -0.43
CA LYS A 35 8.59 -0.33 -0.93
C LYS A 35 8.60 0.38 -2.29
N THR A 36 8.66 -0.39 -3.38
CA THR A 36 8.31 0.17 -4.69
C THR A 36 6.85 0.61 -4.60
N PRO A 37 6.52 1.86 -4.96
CA PRO A 37 5.13 2.27 -5.00
C PRO A 37 4.44 1.37 -6.03
N VAL A 38 3.63 0.43 -5.56
CA VAL A 38 2.75 -0.34 -6.42
C VAL A 38 1.66 0.63 -6.84
N VAL A 39 1.90 1.36 -7.93
CA VAL A 39 0.85 2.10 -8.62
C VAL A 39 -0.12 1.04 -9.14
N LYS A 40 -1.12 0.70 -8.33
CA LYS A 40 -2.25 -0.10 -8.79
C LYS A 40 -2.90 0.70 -9.90
N ARG A 41 -2.58 0.39 -11.16
CA ARG A 41 -3.26 1.00 -12.31
C ARG A 41 -4.75 0.71 -12.12
N SER A 42 -5.55 1.76 -11.96
CA SER A 42 -6.98 1.63 -11.76
C SER A 42 -7.57 0.81 -12.91
N VAL A 43 -8.29 -0.27 -12.58
CA VAL A 43 -9.01 -1.12 -13.54
C VAL A 43 -10.32 -0.44 -13.98
N PHE A 44 -10.67 0.71 -13.38
CA PHE A 44 -11.90 1.46 -13.65
C PHE A 44 -12.10 1.84 -15.13
N GLY A 45 -11.01 1.95 -15.91
CA GLY A 45 -11.06 2.27 -17.33
C GLY A 45 -10.71 1.09 -18.27
N LEU A 46 -10.45 -0.11 -17.74
CA LEU A 46 -10.26 -1.27 -18.62
C LEU A 46 -11.61 -1.61 -19.24
N PRO A 47 -11.67 -1.96 -20.54
CA PRO A 47 -12.88 -2.48 -21.14
C PRO A 47 -13.25 -3.75 -20.37
N GLN A 48 -14.23 -3.65 -19.48
CA GLN A 48 -14.96 -4.82 -19.04
C GLN A 48 -15.70 -5.26 -20.29
N LEU A 49 -15.11 -6.21 -21.02
CA LEU A 49 -15.80 -6.99 -22.02
C LEU A 49 -17.12 -7.36 -21.36
N ARG A 50 -18.22 -6.77 -21.83
CA ARG A 50 -19.56 -7.10 -21.35
C ARG A 50 -19.69 -8.58 -21.64
N GLN A 51 -19.45 -9.42 -20.64
CA GLN A 51 -19.65 -10.84 -20.80
C GLN A 51 -21.12 -10.97 -21.22
N PRO A 52 -21.41 -11.70 -22.31
CA PRO A 52 -22.78 -11.89 -22.72
C PRO A 52 -23.54 -12.47 -21.54
N LEU A 53 -24.75 -11.95 -21.29
CA LEU A 53 -25.63 -12.48 -20.26
C LEU A 53 -25.76 -14.00 -20.49
N PRO A 54 -25.75 -14.83 -19.43
CA PRO A 54 -25.88 -16.29 -19.54
C PRO A 54 -27.13 -16.74 -20.32
N HIS A 55 -28.10 -15.85 -20.46
CA HIS A 55 -29.35 -16.08 -21.18
C HIS A 55 -29.45 -15.06 -22.32
N GLN A 56 -28.77 -15.36 -23.42
CA GLN A 56 -28.86 -14.58 -24.65
C GLN A 56 -30.23 -14.80 -25.30
N ILE A 57 -31.17 -13.87 -25.09
CA ILE A 57 -32.42 -13.86 -25.85
C ILE A 57 -32.07 -13.37 -27.26
N THR A 58 -32.03 -14.29 -28.22
CA THR A 58 -31.88 -13.92 -29.63
C THR A 58 -33.22 -13.35 -30.11
N PHE A 59 -33.31 -12.03 -30.21
CA PHE A 59 -34.47 -11.36 -30.77
C PHE A 59 -34.68 -11.84 -32.22
N GLY A 60 -35.82 -12.48 -32.49
CA GLY A 60 -36.17 -13.00 -33.81
C GLY A 60 -36.11 -14.53 -33.98
N ALA A 61 -35.64 -15.30 -32.99
CA ALA A 61 -35.53 -16.77 -33.09
C ALA A 61 -36.83 -17.54 -32.78
N ARG A 62 -38.00 -17.00 -33.13
CA ARG A 62 -39.27 -17.76 -33.15
C ARG A 62 -40.17 -17.32 -34.29
N ARG A 63 -40.13 -18.09 -35.37
CA ARG A 63 -41.27 -18.40 -36.24
C ARG A 63 -40.95 -19.71 -36.93
N GLU A 64 -41.51 -20.82 -36.46
CA GLU A 64 -41.85 -21.95 -37.33
C GLU A 64 -43.13 -22.63 -36.82
N SER A 65 -43.93 -23.03 -37.81
CA SER A 65 -45.29 -23.58 -37.89
C SER A 65 -45.81 -24.44 -36.75
#